data_AF-A0A6G1R6Z5-F1
#
_entry.id   AF-A0A6G1R6Z5-F1
#
_cell.length_a   1.000
_cell.length_b   1.000
_cell.length_c   1.000
_cell.angle_alpha   90.00
_cell.angle_beta   90.00
_cell.angle_gamma   90.00
#
_symmetry.space_group_name_H-M   'P 1'
#
loop_
_entity.id
_entity.type
_entity.pdbx_description
1 polymer ?
#
loop_
_entity_poly.entity_id
_entity_poly.type
_entity_poly.pdbx_seq_one_letter_code
_entity_poly.pdbx_strand_id
1 'polypeptide(L)'
;MSLMKLMGPKHISSVRVKMMTTLRTALRYKDDFPELCCRAWDCFVRSLDHSYLGSLLSHVIVALLPLIHIQPKETTGVFYFLIVENRDAVRDFLHEIYFLPDIPELKKIQVVLQEYRKESSKSTDLQTTLQLSMRAIQHENVDVRIHALTSLKETLYRNQV
;
A
#
# COMPACT_ATOMS: atom_id res chain seq x y z
N MET A 1 11.79 13.88 19.19
CA MET A 1 10.37 14.26 19.03
C MET A 1 10.24 14.96 17.67
N SER A 2 9.23 14.65 16.84
CA SER A 2 9.08 15.22 15.49
C SER A 2 7.95 16.24 15.43
N LEU A 3 8.08 17.25 14.55
CA LEU A 3 7.08 18.31 14.40
C LEU A 3 5.69 17.75 14.05
N MET A 4 5.61 16.72 13.19
CA MET A 4 4.34 16.09 12.83
C MET A 4 3.60 15.50 14.03
N LYS A 5 4.33 14.86 14.96
CA LYS A 5 3.73 14.33 16.19
C LYS A 5 3.25 15.44 17.12
N LEU A 6 3.98 16.55 17.19
CA LEU A 6 3.62 17.71 18.01
C LEU A 6 2.35 18.43 17.47
N MET A 7 2.24 18.57 16.16
CA MET A 7 1.08 19.20 15.51
C MET A 7 -0.20 18.35 15.62
N GLY A 8 -0.06 17.03 15.75
CA GLY A 8 -1.18 16.11 15.94
C GLY A 8 -2.03 15.88 14.68
N PRO A 9 -2.95 14.90 14.74
CA PRO A 9 -3.64 14.36 13.57
C PRO A 9 -4.52 15.38 12.85
N LYS A 10 -5.20 16.27 13.57
CA LYS A 10 -6.03 17.32 12.97
C LYS A 10 -5.26 18.18 11.98
N HIS A 11 -4.09 18.68 12.39
CA HIS A 11 -3.29 19.60 11.59
C HIS A 11 -2.55 18.85 10.47
N ILE A 12 -1.99 17.68 10.74
CA ILE A 12 -1.28 16.91 9.71
C ILE A 12 -2.23 16.37 8.64
N SER A 13 -3.40 15.86 9.02
CA SER A 13 -4.43 15.42 8.06
C SER A 13 -4.92 16.55 7.13
N SER A 14 -4.98 17.78 7.62
CA SER A 14 -5.42 18.94 6.82
C SER A 14 -4.46 19.27 5.66
N VAL A 15 -3.17 18.96 5.83
CA VAL A 15 -2.12 19.19 4.83
C VAL A 15 -1.58 17.90 4.22
N ARG A 16 -2.27 16.76 4.42
CA ARG A 16 -1.80 15.40 4.05
C ARG A 16 -1.32 15.29 2.60
N VAL A 17 -2.04 15.91 1.65
CA VAL A 17 -1.67 15.86 0.22
C VAL A 17 -0.34 16.56 -0.01
N LYS A 18 -0.17 17.76 0.55
CA LYS A 18 1.09 18.52 0.44
C LYS A 18 2.24 17.76 1.10
N MET A 19 2.03 17.23 2.31
CA MET A 19 3.02 16.43 3.01
C MET A 19 3.42 15.20 2.21
N MET A 20 2.46 14.48 1.64
CA MET A 20 2.74 13.30 0.81
C MET A 20 3.54 13.67 -0.44
N THR A 21 3.19 14.76 -1.14
CA THR A 21 3.97 15.26 -2.28
C THR A 21 5.40 15.62 -1.86
N THR A 22 5.58 16.34 -0.75
CA THR A 22 6.90 16.70 -0.22
C THR A 22 7.73 15.47 0.13
N LEU A 23 7.15 14.47 0.81
CA LEU A 23 7.83 13.23 1.16
C LEU A 23 8.20 12.41 -0.07
N ARG A 24 7.34 12.36 -1.10
CA ARG A 24 7.68 11.73 -2.39
C ARG A 24 8.84 12.43 -3.08
N THR A 25 8.90 13.76 -3.06
CA THR A 25 10.05 14.49 -3.60
C THR A 25 11.33 14.18 -2.82
N ALA A 26 11.25 14.05 -1.49
CA ALA A 26 12.39 13.72 -0.64
C ALA A 26 12.98 12.32 -0.92
N LEU A 27 12.20 11.39 -1.49
CA LEU A 27 12.70 10.06 -1.89
C LEU A 27 13.77 10.10 -2.99
N ARG A 28 14.01 11.25 -3.63
CA ARG A 28 15.17 11.45 -4.51
C ARG A 28 16.50 11.30 -3.75
N TYR A 29 16.48 11.46 -2.42
CA TYR A 29 17.64 11.31 -1.54
C TYR A 29 17.64 9.97 -0.80
N LYS A 30 16.87 8.98 -1.25
CA LYS A 30 16.76 7.67 -0.59
C LYS A 30 18.10 6.91 -0.54
N ASP A 31 19.00 7.15 -1.49
CA ASP A 31 20.29 6.47 -1.54
C ASP A 31 21.29 7.11 -0.56
N ASP A 32 21.19 8.43 -0.35
CA ASP A 32 22.02 9.17 0.61
C ASP A 32 21.50 9.09 2.06
N PHE A 33 20.17 9.16 2.24
CA PHE A 33 19.50 9.22 3.54
C PHE A 33 18.30 8.25 3.65
N PRO A 34 18.51 6.94 3.46
CA PRO A 34 17.42 5.95 3.43
C PRO A 34 16.65 5.87 4.76
N GLU A 35 17.36 5.85 5.89
CA GLU A 35 16.74 5.77 7.22
C GLU A 35 15.84 6.99 7.49
N LEU A 36 16.32 8.19 7.12
CA LEU A 36 15.57 9.43 7.30
C LEU A 36 14.29 9.43 6.45
N CYS A 37 14.37 8.93 5.22
CA CYS A 37 13.20 8.77 4.35
C CYS A 37 12.16 7.85 5.01
N CYS A 38 12.54 6.65 5.41
CA CYS A 38 11.61 5.72 6.07
C CYS A 38 11.01 6.31 7.35
N ARG A 39 11.83 6.94 8.20
CA ARG A 39 11.36 7.59 9.43
C ARG A 39 10.38 8.74 9.17
N ALA A 40 10.61 9.53 8.12
CA ALA A 40 9.72 10.63 7.77
C ALA A 40 8.35 10.11 7.33
N TRP A 41 8.32 9.05 6.50
CA TRP A 41 7.08 8.40 6.10
C TRP A 41 6.37 7.69 7.25
N ASP A 42 7.08 6.93 8.09
CA ASP A 42 6.51 6.30 9.29
C ASP A 42 5.87 7.35 10.21
N CYS A 43 6.60 8.45 10.45
CA CYS A 43 6.08 9.54 11.26
C CYS A 43 4.84 10.18 10.63
N PHE A 44 4.80 10.35 9.31
CA PHE A 44 3.66 10.91 8.61
C PHE A 44 2.43 10.02 8.76
N VAL A 45 2.51 8.73 8.41
CA VAL A 45 1.34 7.83 8.46
C VAL A 45 0.81 7.67 9.88
N ARG A 46 1.68 7.63 10.89
CA ARG A 46 1.29 7.55 12.30
C ARG A 46 0.75 8.85 12.88
N SER A 47 0.94 9.97 12.18
CA SER A 47 0.41 11.28 12.57
C SER A 47 -0.87 11.64 11.80
N LEU A 48 -1.45 10.72 11.02
CA LEU A 48 -2.71 10.96 10.32
C LEU A 48 -3.90 10.50 11.15
N ASP A 49 -5.05 11.11 10.84
CA ASP A 49 -6.34 10.58 11.25
C ASP A 49 -6.61 9.27 10.48
N HIS A 50 -7.13 8.26 11.19
CA HIS A 50 -7.34 6.92 10.67
C HIS A 50 -8.27 6.90 9.45
N SER A 51 -9.22 7.83 9.39
CA SER A 51 -10.14 8.00 8.26
C SER A 51 -9.45 8.29 6.92
N TYR A 52 -8.21 8.80 6.93
CA TYR A 52 -7.46 9.09 5.70
C TYR A 52 -6.49 7.97 5.31
N LEU A 53 -6.21 6.99 6.17
CA LEU A 53 -5.21 5.95 5.90
C LEU A 53 -5.56 5.14 4.64
N GLY A 54 -6.83 4.75 4.49
CA GLY A 54 -7.30 4.01 3.30
C GLY A 54 -7.02 4.76 2.00
N SER A 55 -7.44 6.02 1.91
CA SER A 55 -7.26 6.85 0.71
C SER A 55 -5.80 7.11 0.31
N LEU A 56 -4.85 6.91 1.22
CA LEU A 56 -3.42 7.11 0.99
C LEU A 56 -2.65 5.80 0.85
N LEU A 57 -3.29 4.66 1.08
CA LEU A 57 -2.65 3.35 1.15
C LEU A 57 -1.81 3.06 -0.09
N SER A 58 -2.43 3.00 -1.26
CA SER A 58 -1.76 2.71 -2.53
C SER A 58 -0.60 3.67 -2.81
N HIS A 59 -0.79 4.96 -2.55
CA HIS A 59 0.23 5.99 -2.72
C HIS A 59 1.45 5.78 -1.82
N VAL A 60 1.24 5.45 -0.54
CA VAL A 60 2.32 5.17 0.42
C VAL A 60 3.06 3.89 0.03
N ILE A 61 2.32 2.83 -0.32
CA ILE A 61 2.91 1.56 -0.76
C ILE A 61 3.78 1.78 -2.00
N VAL A 62 3.26 2.41 -3.05
CA VAL A 62 4.03 2.66 -4.29
C VAL A 62 5.28 3.50 -4.01
N ALA A 63 5.18 4.52 -3.15
CA ALA A 63 6.30 5.39 -2.85
C ALA A 63 7.43 4.66 -2.10
N LEU A 64 7.07 3.81 -1.13
CA LEU A 64 8.04 3.15 -0.26
C LEU A 64 8.49 1.78 -0.75
N LEU A 65 7.76 1.13 -1.67
CA LEU A 65 8.13 -0.19 -2.17
C LEU A 65 9.58 -0.25 -2.69
N PRO A 66 10.11 0.74 -3.43
CA PRO A 66 11.52 0.72 -3.83
C PRO A 66 12.53 0.73 -2.67
N LEU A 67 12.13 1.23 -1.49
CA LEU A 67 12.99 1.26 -0.31
C LEU A 67 13.06 -0.09 0.40
N ILE A 68 12.22 -1.07 0.05
CA ILE A 68 12.25 -2.39 0.70
C ILE A 68 13.58 -3.11 0.51
N HIS A 69 14.29 -2.86 -0.59
CA HIS A 69 15.60 -3.43 -0.85
C HIS A 69 16.75 -2.71 -0.12
N ILE A 70 16.51 -1.48 0.37
CA ILE A 70 17.51 -0.63 1.03
C ILE A 70 17.31 -0.66 2.56
N GLN A 71 16.05 -0.55 2.99
CA GLN A 71 15.59 -0.51 4.39
C GLN A 71 14.39 -1.45 4.57
N PRO A 72 14.60 -2.78 4.51
CA PRO A 72 13.52 -3.76 4.52
C PRO A 72 12.70 -3.71 5.82
N LYS A 73 13.38 -3.57 6.97
CA LYS A 73 12.74 -3.61 8.29
C LYS A 73 11.83 -2.40 8.50
N GLU A 74 12.32 -1.22 8.16
CA GLU A 74 11.65 0.07 8.35
C GLU A 74 10.48 0.19 7.37
N THR A 75 10.70 -0.16 6.09
CA THR A 75 9.65 -0.16 5.06
C THR A 75 8.54 -1.14 5.40
N THR A 76 8.90 -2.36 5.82
CA THR A 76 7.93 -3.36 6.28
C THR A 76 7.17 -2.87 7.52
N GLY A 77 7.83 -2.16 8.43
CA GLY A 77 7.18 -1.56 9.60
C GLY A 77 6.07 -0.58 9.23
N VAL A 78 6.28 0.26 8.20
CA VAL A 78 5.25 1.17 7.69
C VAL A 78 4.09 0.39 7.08
N PHE A 79 4.38 -0.64 6.27
CA PHE A 79 3.33 -1.45 5.63
C PHE A 79 2.54 -2.26 6.66
N TYR A 80 3.21 -2.78 7.67
CA TYR A 80 2.59 -3.51 8.78
C TYR A 80 1.64 -2.61 9.56
N PHE A 81 2.05 -1.38 9.88
CA PHE A 81 1.17 -0.39 10.51
C PHE A 81 -0.10 -0.17 9.67
N LEU A 82 0.05 0.06 8.36
CA LEU A 82 -1.10 0.36 7.49
C LEU A 82 -2.03 -0.84 7.31
N ILE A 83 -1.50 -2.02 7.02
CA ILE A 83 -2.30 -3.17 6.53
C ILE A 83 -2.71 -4.11 7.67
N VAL A 84 -1.86 -4.26 8.68
CA VAL A 84 -2.10 -5.20 9.78
C VAL A 84 -2.69 -4.48 10.99
N GLU A 85 -2.06 -3.41 11.48
CA GLU A 85 -2.54 -2.70 12.67
C GLU A 85 -3.81 -1.88 12.40
N ASN A 86 -3.99 -1.39 11.16
CA ASN A 86 -5.12 -0.55 10.76
C ASN A 86 -6.04 -1.22 9.75
N ARG A 87 -6.13 -2.56 9.79
CA ARG A 87 -6.89 -3.40 8.82
C ARG A 87 -8.29 -2.88 8.53
N ASP A 88 -9.04 -2.49 9.56
CA ASP A 88 -10.43 -2.04 9.39
C ASP A 88 -10.52 -0.71 8.62
N ALA A 89 -9.60 0.22 8.87
CA ALA A 89 -9.58 1.54 8.22
C ALA A 89 -9.16 1.47 6.74
N VAL A 90 -8.44 0.41 6.35
CA VAL A 90 -7.92 0.24 4.98
C VAL A 90 -8.62 -0.86 4.19
N ARG A 91 -9.57 -1.59 4.79
CA ARG A 91 -10.20 -2.79 4.22
C ARG A 91 -10.69 -2.57 2.80
N ASP A 92 -11.45 -1.51 2.58
CA ASP A 92 -12.06 -1.19 1.28
C ASP A 92 -11.03 -0.79 0.22
N PHE A 93 -9.79 -0.49 0.61
CA PHE A 93 -8.69 -0.06 -0.24
C PHE A 93 -7.66 -1.17 -0.48
N LEU A 94 -7.77 -2.34 0.18
CA LEU A 94 -6.81 -3.45 0.02
C LEU A 94 -6.74 -3.98 -1.42
N HIS A 95 -7.82 -3.81 -2.19
CA HIS A 95 -7.85 -4.16 -3.61
C HIS A 95 -6.90 -3.30 -4.46
N GLU A 96 -6.46 -2.13 -3.98
CA GLU A 96 -5.53 -1.25 -4.71
C GLU A 96 -4.08 -1.72 -4.61
N ILE A 97 -3.73 -2.53 -3.61
CA ILE A 97 -2.34 -2.94 -3.31
C ILE A 97 -2.05 -4.40 -3.66
N TYR A 98 -2.84 -4.98 -4.56
CA TYR A 98 -2.70 -6.38 -5.00
C TYR A 98 -1.31 -6.68 -5.61
N PHE A 99 -0.59 -5.66 -6.05
CA PHE A 99 0.72 -5.73 -6.69
C PHE A 99 1.90 -5.93 -5.73
N LEU A 100 1.67 -5.96 -4.42
CA LEU A 100 2.74 -6.17 -3.44
C LEU A 100 3.48 -7.50 -3.72
N PRO A 101 4.82 -7.48 -3.76
CA PRO A 101 5.59 -8.66 -4.12
C PRO A 101 5.49 -9.74 -3.04
N ASP A 102 5.58 -11.00 -3.46
CA ASP A 102 5.65 -12.13 -2.54
C ASP A 102 7.11 -12.35 -2.10
N ILE A 103 7.51 -11.64 -1.05
CA ILE A 103 8.84 -11.68 -0.46
C ILE A 103 8.77 -11.97 1.05
N PRO A 104 9.81 -12.57 1.65
CA PRO A 104 9.81 -12.98 3.05
C PRO A 104 9.45 -11.85 4.03
N GLU A 105 9.90 -10.63 3.75
CA GLU A 105 9.67 -9.43 4.55
C GLU A 105 8.17 -9.12 4.70
N LEU A 106 7.39 -9.39 3.64
CA LEU A 106 5.96 -9.07 3.58
C LEU A 106 5.06 -10.23 3.98
N LYS A 107 5.60 -11.35 4.49
CA LYS A 107 4.82 -12.57 4.77
C LYS A 107 3.56 -12.32 5.62
N LYS A 108 3.67 -11.52 6.70
CA LYS A 108 2.52 -11.19 7.55
C LYS A 108 1.46 -10.35 6.83
N ILE A 109 1.90 -9.44 5.96
CA ILE A 109 1.03 -8.60 5.14
C ILE A 109 0.33 -9.46 4.09
N GLN A 110 1.04 -10.40 3.48
CA GLN A 110 0.47 -11.34 2.50
C GLN A 110 -0.63 -12.22 3.11
N VAL A 111 -0.49 -12.65 4.37
CA VAL A 111 -1.56 -13.37 5.08
C VAL A 111 -2.85 -12.54 5.15
N VAL A 112 -2.77 -11.26 5.54
CA VAL A 112 -3.94 -10.37 5.61
C VAL A 112 -4.57 -10.16 4.24
N LEU A 113 -3.76 -9.97 3.20
CA LEU A 113 -4.26 -9.82 1.82
C LEU A 113 -4.94 -11.10 1.32
N GLN A 114 -4.41 -12.27 1.66
CA GLN A 114 -5.02 -13.56 1.31
C GLN A 114 -6.34 -13.80 2.05
N GLU A 115 -6.42 -13.45 3.33
CA GLU A 115 -7.68 -13.49 4.10
C GLU A 115 -8.73 -12.57 3.47
N TYR A 116 -8.37 -11.32 3.16
CA TYR A 116 -9.24 -10.39 2.47
C TYR A 116 -9.73 -10.94 1.12
N ARG A 117 -8.81 -11.51 0.31
CA ARG A 117 -9.18 -12.16 -0.95
C ARG A 117 -10.19 -13.27 -0.71
N LYS A 118 -9.95 -14.19 0.24
CA LYS A 118 -10.87 -15.29 0.58
C LYS A 118 -12.25 -14.80 1.06
N GLU A 119 -12.29 -13.75 1.87
CA GLU A 119 -13.54 -13.12 2.30
C GLU A 119 -14.30 -12.51 1.12
N SER A 120 -13.59 -11.79 0.23
CA SER A 120 -14.20 -11.20 -0.97
C SER A 120 -14.70 -12.27 -1.95
N SER A 121 -13.91 -13.32 -2.20
CA SER A 121 -14.21 -14.43 -3.14
C SER A 121 -15.39 -15.28 -2.73
N LYS A 122 -15.72 -15.34 -1.43
CA LYS A 122 -16.96 -15.98 -0.96
C LYS A 122 -18.21 -15.20 -1.40
N SER A 123 -18.06 -13.98 -1.91
CA SER A 123 -19.15 -13.09 -2.30
C SER A 123 -19.10 -12.59 -3.76
N THR A 124 -17.98 -12.76 -4.48
CA THR A 124 -17.78 -12.15 -5.80
C THR A 124 -17.88 -13.14 -6.95
N ASP A 125 -18.81 -12.89 -7.87
CA ASP A 125 -18.89 -13.61 -9.14
C ASP A 125 -17.72 -13.20 -10.08
N LEU A 126 -17.46 -14.03 -11.09
CA LEU A 126 -16.42 -13.83 -12.12
C LEU A 126 -16.46 -12.42 -12.73
N GLN A 127 -17.65 -11.86 -12.98
CA GLN A 127 -17.82 -10.51 -13.52
C GLN A 127 -17.15 -9.45 -12.63
N THR A 128 -17.31 -9.55 -11.31
CA THR A 128 -16.69 -8.61 -10.37
C THR A 128 -15.16 -8.74 -10.36
N THR A 129 -14.66 -9.97 -10.46
CA THR A 129 -13.21 -10.24 -10.54
C THR A 129 -12.62 -9.66 -11.83
N LEU A 130 -13.31 -9.79 -12.96
CA LEU A 130 -12.91 -9.18 -14.23
C LEU A 130 -12.92 -7.65 -14.16
N GLN A 131 -13.94 -7.02 -13.55
CA GLN A 131 -13.99 -5.57 -13.38
C GLN A 131 -12.84 -5.03 -12.52
N LEU A 132 -12.50 -5.70 -11.42
CA LEU A 132 -11.36 -5.32 -10.59
C LEU A 132 -10.04 -5.45 -11.38
N SER A 133 -9.89 -6.54 -12.15
CA SER A 133 -8.73 -6.75 -13.02
C SER A 133 -8.59 -5.64 -14.07
N MET A 134 -9.70 -5.19 -14.66
CA MET A 134 -9.68 -4.08 -15.64
C MET A 134 -9.19 -2.77 -15.01
N ARG A 135 -9.64 -2.42 -13.80
CA ARG A 135 -9.17 -1.21 -13.09
C ARG A 135 -7.68 -1.30 -12.78
N ALA A 136 -7.24 -2.46 -12.32
CA ALA A 136 -5.87 -2.79 -12.00
C ALA A 136 -4.92 -2.69 -13.22
N ILE A 137 -5.36 -3.12 -14.40
CA ILE A 137 -4.58 -3.02 -15.66
C ILE A 137 -4.43 -1.57 -16.13
N GLN A 138 -5.35 -0.66 -15.77
CA GLN A 138 -5.27 0.76 -16.12
C GLN A 138 -4.37 1.57 -15.18
N HIS A 139 -3.76 0.95 -14.17
CA HIS A 139 -2.98 1.64 -13.16
C HIS A 139 -1.70 2.31 -13.74
N GLU A 140 -1.32 3.48 -13.21
CA GLU A 140 -0.19 4.28 -13.72
C GLU A 140 1.17 3.57 -13.59
N ASN A 141 1.35 2.78 -12.53
CA ASN A 141 2.57 2.04 -12.26
C ASN A 141 2.64 0.75 -13.13
N VAL A 142 3.76 0.58 -13.87
CA VAL A 142 4.00 -0.53 -14.79
C VAL A 142 3.96 -1.89 -14.09
N ASP A 143 4.57 -2.00 -12.91
CA ASP A 143 4.67 -3.28 -12.18
C ASP A 143 3.28 -3.76 -11.74
N VAL A 144 2.42 -2.80 -11.39
CA VAL A 144 1.02 -3.01 -11.01
C VAL A 144 0.24 -3.56 -12.20
N ARG A 145 0.46 -3.03 -13.41
CA ARG A 145 -0.15 -3.56 -14.65
C ARG A 145 0.34 -4.96 -14.99
N ILE A 146 1.64 -5.24 -14.88
CA ILE A 146 2.22 -6.56 -15.15
C ILE A 146 1.63 -7.61 -14.21
N HIS A 147 1.54 -7.31 -12.92
CA HIS A 147 0.94 -8.22 -11.96
C HIS A 147 -0.55 -8.46 -12.25
N ALA A 148 -1.32 -7.42 -12.58
CA ALA A 148 -2.74 -7.56 -12.90
C ALA A 148 -2.98 -8.45 -14.11
N LEU A 149 -2.19 -8.26 -15.18
CA LEU A 149 -2.26 -9.09 -16.37
C LEU A 149 -1.91 -10.56 -16.06
N THR A 150 -0.93 -10.79 -15.18
CA THR A 150 -0.54 -12.13 -14.75
C THR A 150 -1.65 -12.81 -13.95
N SER A 151 -2.22 -12.12 -12.95
CA SER A 151 -3.35 -12.63 -12.17
C SER A 151 -4.63 -12.83 -13.00
N LEU A 152 -4.89 -11.96 -13.97
CA LEU A 152 -6.02 -12.11 -14.90
C LEU A 152 -5.85 -13.36 -15.76
N LYS A 153 -4.65 -13.57 -16.32
CA LYS A 153 -4.32 -14.78 -17.08
C LYS A 153 -4.60 -16.04 -16.25
N GLU A 154 -4.08 -16.11 -15.03
CA GLU A 154 -4.32 -17.26 -14.12
C GLU A 154 -5.80 -17.46 -13.77
N THR A 155 -6.55 -16.37 -13.63
CA THR A 155 -8.00 -16.42 -13.35
C THR A 155 -8.76 -16.96 -14.55
N LEU A 156 -8.46 -16.50 -15.77
CA LEU A 156 -9.08 -17.02 -16.99
C LEU A 156 -8.77 -18.51 -17.18
N TYR A 157 -7.53 -18.95 -16.98
CA TYR A 157 -7.17 -20.37 -17.05
C TYR A 157 -7.95 -21.22 -16.05
N ARG A 158 -8.16 -20.75 -14.81
CA ARG A 158 -8.92 -21.49 -13.80
C ARG A 158 -10.42 -21.63 -14.11
N ASN A 159 -10.97 -20.77 -14.96
CA ASN A 159 -12.40 -20.74 -15.32
C ASN A 159 -12.68 -21.32 -16.73
N GLN A 160 -11.72 -22.02 -17.34
CA GLN A 160 -11.88 -22.66 -18.66
C GLN A 160 -12.52 -24.07 -18.62
N VAL A 161 -13.03 -24.52 -17.46
CA VAL A 161 -13.66 -25.84 -17.28
C VAL A 161 -15.17 -25.69 -17.18
#